data_AF-A0A8T5AWG3-F1
#
_entry.id   AF-A0A8T5AWG3-F1
#
_cell.length_a   1.000
_cell.length_b   1.000
_cell.length_c   1.000
_cell.angle_alpha   90.00
_cell.angle_beta   90.00
_cell.angle_gamma   90.00
#
_symmetry.space_group_name_H-M   'P 1'
#
loop_
_entity.id
_entity.type
_entity.pdbx_description
1 polymer ?
#
loop_
_entity_poly.entity_id
_entity_poly.type
_entity_poly.pdbx_seq_one_letter_code
_entity_poly.pdbx_strand_id
1 'polypeptide(L)'
;MPFKVKATLVNFLGDTKKYPCHFLHKIGDEIIWDGEKLIGRVCPDVLPLLIPVMHALRYAGPRYKDPMYYAPFWYASLSIFDPSMKKYDGLGFKVVKEKIVEPPYHVASLQPPNAFQWPPVNERIVMKDITVLCPDTRTSAVFKVEPFDLSDTGHDVPYFRREMVILYKVMQKPGIEVNKILDEFTKEEREEIYPPLSPVLVQALVEELELVGYIKVKEGKAYTTDKGKIKLDEFKASLTTEEKKALKLK
;
A
#
# COMPACT_ATOMS: atom_id res chain seq x y z
N MET A 1 -2.18 -1.59 2.28
CA MET A 1 -2.36 -1.35 0.84
C MET A 1 -2.25 0.14 0.73
N PRO A 2 -1.29 0.65 -0.01
CA PRO A 2 -0.94 0.05 -1.30
C PRO A 2 0.56 0.06 -1.54
N PHE A 3 1.30 -1.03 -1.34
CA PHE A 3 2.73 -1.01 -1.67
C PHE A 3 2.99 -1.58 -3.06
N LYS A 4 3.86 -0.94 -3.84
CA LYS A 4 4.57 -1.62 -4.92
C LYS A 4 5.61 -2.54 -4.27
N VAL A 5 5.65 -3.78 -4.72
CA VAL A 5 6.54 -4.81 -4.19
C VAL A 5 7.49 -5.25 -5.28
N LYS A 6 8.74 -5.42 -4.91
CA LYS A 6 9.78 -5.91 -5.81
C LYS A 6 10.39 -7.18 -5.24
N ALA A 7 10.58 -8.16 -6.10
CA ALA A 7 11.40 -9.32 -5.86
C ALA A 7 12.65 -9.22 -6.72
N THR A 8 13.83 -9.14 -6.09
CA THR A 8 15.12 -9.11 -6.78
C THR A 8 15.83 -10.43 -6.56
N LEU A 9 16.30 -11.06 -7.63
CA LEU A 9 17.16 -12.23 -7.50
C LEU A 9 18.53 -11.80 -6.97
N VAL A 10 18.86 -12.22 -5.75
CA VAL A 10 20.08 -11.79 -5.06
C VAL A 10 21.14 -12.87 -4.99
N ASN A 11 20.76 -14.14 -5.16
CA ASN A 11 21.71 -15.24 -5.06
C ASN A 11 21.23 -16.53 -5.75
N PHE A 12 22.15 -17.47 -5.94
CA PHE A 12 21.89 -18.88 -6.21
C PHE A 12 22.62 -19.71 -5.16
N LEU A 13 21.91 -20.64 -4.49
CA LEU A 13 22.52 -21.48 -3.46
C LEU A 13 23.20 -22.73 -4.03
N GLY A 14 22.89 -23.10 -5.27
CA GLY A 14 23.41 -24.29 -5.94
C GLY A 14 24.50 -24.02 -6.98
N ASP A 15 25.01 -25.09 -7.60
CA ASP A 15 26.03 -25.02 -8.64
C ASP A 15 25.40 -24.68 -10.01
N THR A 16 25.35 -23.39 -10.31
CA THR A 16 24.78 -22.85 -11.56
C THR A 16 25.58 -23.21 -12.82
N LYS A 17 26.84 -23.66 -12.69
CA LYS A 17 27.64 -24.10 -13.85
C LYS A 17 27.24 -25.52 -14.27
N LYS A 18 26.98 -26.39 -13.28
CA LYS A 18 26.55 -27.77 -13.53
C LYS A 18 25.05 -27.89 -13.76
N TYR A 19 24.27 -27.09 -13.06
CA TYR A 19 22.81 -27.05 -13.12
C TYR A 19 22.36 -25.61 -13.35
N PRO A 20 22.36 -25.13 -14.61
CA PRO A 20 21.96 -23.77 -14.90
C PRO A 20 20.45 -23.57 -14.65
N CYS A 21 20.06 -22.36 -14.25
CA CYS A 21 18.65 -22.01 -14.18
C CYS A 21 18.00 -22.17 -15.56
N HIS A 22 17.02 -23.06 -15.69
CA HIS A 22 16.32 -23.29 -16.96
C HIS A 22 15.52 -22.07 -17.45
N PHE A 23 15.12 -21.19 -16.52
CA PHE A 23 14.49 -19.92 -16.86
C PHE A 23 15.49 -18.81 -17.20
N LEU A 24 16.79 -19.12 -17.16
CA LEU A 24 17.91 -18.23 -17.49
C LEU A 24 17.90 -16.93 -16.67
N HIS A 25 17.52 -17.04 -15.40
CA HIS A 25 17.58 -15.95 -14.46
C HIS A 25 19.03 -15.54 -14.16
N LYS A 26 19.23 -14.26 -13.83
CA LYS A 26 20.51 -13.69 -13.42
C LYS A 26 20.36 -12.90 -12.13
N ILE A 27 21.46 -12.82 -11.36
CA ILE A 27 21.50 -11.95 -10.18
C ILE A 27 21.24 -10.51 -10.65
N GLY A 28 20.33 -9.83 -9.95
CA GLY A 28 19.83 -8.51 -10.32
C GLY A 28 18.55 -8.52 -11.17
N ASP A 29 18.07 -9.67 -11.64
CA ASP A 29 16.75 -9.75 -12.28
C ASP A 29 15.67 -9.32 -11.28
N GLU A 30 14.71 -8.53 -11.75
CA GLU A 30 13.62 -7.99 -10.93
C GLU A 30 12.25 -8.44 -11.45
N ILE A 31 11.37 -8.76 -10.50
CA ILE A 31 9.94 -8.93 -10.72
C ILE A 31 9.24 -7.89 -9.85
N ILE A 32 8.46 -7.02 -10.48
CA ILE A 32 7.74 -5.94 -9.81
C ILE A 32 6.25 -6.24 -9.87
N TRP A 33 5.59 -6.16 -8.72
CA TRP A 33 4.14 -6.00 -8.66
C TRP A 33 3.83 -4.54 -8.35
N ASP A 34 3.25 -3.85 -9.31
CA ASP A 34 2.95 -2.41 -9.19
C ASP A 34 1.56 -2.12 -8.57
N GLY A 35 0.79 -3.16 -8.22
CA GLY A 35 -0.60 -3.11 -7.77
C GLY A 35 -1.62 -3.56 -8.82
N GLU A 36 -1.24 -3.58 -10.10
CA GLU A 36 -2.11 -3.97 -11.23
C GLU A 36 -1.48 -5.07 -12.09
N LYS A 37 -0.18 -5.00 -12.32
CA LYS A 37 0.59 -5.86 -13.22
C LYS A 37 1.77 -6.48 -12.50
N LEU A 38 2.14 -7.67 -12.95
CA LEU A 38 3.44 -8.29 -12.70
C LEU A 38 4.35 -7.96 -13.88
N ILE A 39 5.46 -7.28 -13.60
CA ILE A 39 6.39 -6.76 -14.59
C ILE A 39 7.75 -7.40 -14.37
N GLY A 40 8.39 -7.86 -15.44
CA GLY A 40 9.72 -8.48 -15.39
C GLY A 40 9.71 -9.91 -15.91
N ARG A 41 10.82 -10.62 -15.66
CA ARG A 41 11.00 -12.00 -16.09
C ARG A 41 10.39 -12.94 -15.04
N VAL A 42 9.15 -13.35 -15.24
CA VAL A 42 8.39 -14.13 -14.26
C VAL A 42 8.48 -15.62 -14.54
N CYS A 43 9.19 -16.37 -13.69
CA CYS A 43 9.32 -17.82 -13.82
C CYS A 43 8.03 -18.53 -13.35
N PRO A 44 7.36 -19.34 -14.19
CA PRO A 44 6.15 -20.08 -13.81
C PRO A 44 6.34 -21.01 -12.61
N ASP A 45 7.54 -21.57 -12.43
CA ASP A 45 7.84 -22.51 -11.34
C ASP A 45 8.09 -21.80 -9.99
N VAL A 46 8.53 -20.54 -10.02
CA VAL A 46 8.74 -19.72 -8.81
C VAL A 46 7.47 -18.96 -8.43
N LEU A 47 6.63 -18.64 -9.42
CA LEU A 47 5.45 -17.79 -9.26
C LEU A 47 4.49 -18.24 -8.13
N PRO A 48 4.14 -19.54 -7.97
CA PRO A 48 3.26 -19.98 -6.89
C PRO A 48 3.80 -19.73 -5.48
N LEU A 49 5.13 -19.69 -5.32
CA LEU A 49 5.78 -19.38 -4.05
C LEU A 49 5.95 -17.88 -3.84
N LEU A 50 6.19 -17.15 -4.93
CA LEU A 50 6.45 -15.72 -4.91
C LEU A 50 5.19 -14.89 -4.67
N ILE A 51 4.07 -15.25 -5.32
CA ILE A 51 2.84 -14.45 -5.29
C ILE A 51 2.24 -14.31 -3.90
N PRO A 52 2.12 -15.36 -3.07
CA PRO A 52 1.58 -15.21 -1.73
C PRO A 52 2.38 -14.19 -0.89
N VAL A 53 3.71 -14.22 -1.00
CA VAL A 53 4.60 -13.31 -0.28
C VAL A 53 4.49 -11.89 -0.81
N MET A 54 4.55 -11.71 -2.13
CA MET A 54 4.38 -10.38 -2.73
C MET A 54 3.00 -9.79 -2.44
N HIS A 55 1.94 -10.62 -2.43
CA HIS A 55 0.59 -10.17 -2.10
C HIS A 55 0.51 -9.70 -0.65
N ALA A 56 1.05 -10.48 0.29
CA ALA A 56 1.06 -10.12 1.70
C ALA A 56 1.86 -8.81 1.94
N LEU A 57 2.99 -8.64 1.26
CA LEU A 57 3.78 -7.41 1.29
C LEU A 57 3.08 -6.22 0.64
N ARG A 58 2.35 -6.41 -0.47
CA ARG A 58 1.57 -5.35 -1.13
C ARG A 58 0.45 -4.87 -0.20
N TYR A 59 -0.11 -5.81 0.56
CA TYR A 59 -1.21 -5.57 1.47
C TYR A 59 -0.77 -4.93 2.79
N ALA A 60 0.34 -5.35 3.38
CA ALA A 60 0.75 -4.94 4.72
C ALA A 60 2.15 -4.30 4.79
N GLY A 61 2.85 -4.11 3.68
CA GLY A 61 4.25 -3.72 3.70
C GLY A 61 5.10 -4.76 4.45
N PRO A 62 6.19 -4.37 5.14
CA PRO A 62 7.04 -5.32 5.87
C PRO A 62 6.36 -5.94 7.12
N ARG A 63 5.06 -5.68 7.34
CA ARG A 63 4.22 -6.14 8.47
C ARG A 63 3.50 -7.47 8.17
N TYR A 64 3.97 -8.25 7.20
CA TYR A 64 3.22 -9.34 6.56
C TYR A 64 2.90 -10.57 7.43
N LYS A 65 3.38 -10.64 8.68
CA LYS A 65 3.10 -11.78 9.58
C LYS A 65 1.62 -11.84 10.00
N ASP A 66 0.93 -10.70 10.01
CA ASP A 66 -0.52 -10.59 10.27
C ASP A 66 -1.16 -9.58 9.30
N PRO A 67 -1.31 -9.91 8.01
CA PRO A 67 -1.55 -8.93 6.95
C PRO A 67 -2.92 -8.23 7.08
N MET A 68 -3.88 -8.89 7.71
CA MET A 68 -5.27 -8.44 7.80
C MET A 68 -5.48 -7.19 8.66
N TYR A 69 -4.73 -7.01 9.75
CA TYR A 69 -4.93 -5.86 10.66
C TYR A 69 -4.42 -4.52 10.08
N TYR A 70 -3.46 -4.58 9.16
CA TYR A 70 -2.79 -3.42 8.58
C TYR A 70 -3.36 -3.00 7.23
N ALA A 71 -4.60 -3.42 6.94
CA ALA A 71 -5.26 -3.19 5.68
C ALA A 71 -6.11 -1.91 5.70
N PRO A 72 -5.73 -0.84 4.97
CA PRO A 72 -6.55 0.36 4.87
C PRO A 72 -7.96 0.07 4.34
N PHE A 73 -8.12 -0.93 3.48
CA PHE A 73 -9.42 -1.36 2.94
C PHE A 73 -10.39 -1.88 3.99
N TRP A 74 -9.91 -2.45 5.10
CA TRP A 74 -10.80 -2.86 6.18
C TRP A 74 -11.40 -1.66 6.91
N TYR A 75 -10.79 -0.49 6.77
CA TYR A 75 -11.28 0.75 7.38
C TYR A 75 -12.02 1.65 6.38
N ALA A 76 -12.19 1.19 5.14
CA ALA A 76 -12.97 1.91 4.13
C ALA A 76 -14.47 1.61 4.29
N SER A 77 -15.30 2.63 4.06
CA SER A 77 -16.75 2.45 3.99
C SER A 77 -17.14 1.71 2.71
N LEU A 78 -18.41 1.29 2.66
CA LEU A 78 -19.05 0.90 1.41
C LEU A 78 -19.01 2.04 0.38
N SER A 79 -18.98 1.67 -0.89
CA SER A 79 -18.95 2.60 -2.01
C SER A 79 -19.70 2.05 -3.21
N ILE A 80 -20.28 2.94 -4.02
CA ILE A 80 -20.86 2.63 -5.33
C ILE A 80 -20.07 3.34 -6.43
N PHE A 81 -20.14 2.82 -7.64
CA PHE A 81 -19.53 3.46 -8.79
C PHE A 81 -20.31 4.72 -9.21
N ASP A 82 -19.60 5.84 -9.31
CA ASP A 82 -20.06 7.13 -9.78
C ASP A 82 -18.90 7.83 -10.53
N PRO A 83 -18.92 7.85 -11.89
CA PRO A 83 -17.86 8.46 -12.69
C PRO A 83 -17.54 9.91 -12.36
N SER A 84 -18.51 10.67 -11.81
CA SER A 84 -18.29 12.07 -11.45
C SER A 84 -17.30 12.24 -10.30
N MET A 85 -17.08 11.18 -9.51
CA MET A 85 -16.15 11.16 -8.39
C MET A 85 -14.69 10.93 -8.82
N LYS A 86 -14.45 10.52 -10.08
CA LYS A 86 -13.11 10.16 -10.59
C LYS A 86 -12.06 11.25 -10.39
N LYS A 87 -12.47 12.51 -10.45
CA LYS A 87 -11.55 13.64 -10.21
C LYS A 87 -11.01 13.72 -8.79
N TYR A 88 -11.69 13.09 -7.82
CA TYR A 88 -11.27 13.02 -6.44
C TYR A 88 -10.47 11.74 -6.18
N ASP A 89 -11.05 10.57 -6.41
CA ASP A 89 -10.46 9.28 -6.01
C ASP A 89 -9.68 8.56 -7.12
N GLY A 90 -9.76 9.04 -8.36
CA GLY A 90 -9.09 8.50 -9.55
C GLY A 90 -9.81 7.36 -10.25
N LEU A 91 -10.79 6.72 -9.59
CA LEU A 91 -11.52 5.56 -10.13
C LEU A 91 -13.02 5.81 -10.33
N GLY A 92 -13.61 6.72 -9.57
CA GLY A 92 -15.04 7.05 -9.64
C GLY A 92 -15.87 6.30 -8.61
N PHE A 93 -15.46 6.29 -7.35
CA PHE A 93 -16.25 5.74 -6.25
C PHE A 93 -16.88 6.85 -5.40
N LYS A 94 -18.17 6.69 -5.12
CA LYS A 94 -18.93 7.50 -4.19
C LYS A 94 -19.19 6.73 -2.91
N VAL A 95 -18.99 7.39 -1.78
CA VAL A 95 -19.22 6.85 -0.44
C VAL A 95 -20.71 6.55 -0.24
N VAL A 96 -21.02 5.35 0.24
CA VAL A 96 -22.38 5.00 0.70
C VAL A 96 -22.45 5.17 2.20
N LYS A 97 -23.33 6.07 2.65
CA LYS A 97 -23.55 6.34 4.08
C LYS A 97 -24.63 5.46 4.69
N GLU A 98 -25.43 4.80 3.86
CA GLU A 98 -26.50 3.91 4.29
C GLU A 98 -25.92 2.58 4.76
N LYS A 99 -26.47 2.06 5.86
CA LYS A 99 -26.08 0.75 6.39
C LYS A 99 -26.68 -0.34 5.51
N ILE A 100 -25.83 -1.12 4.85
CA ILE A 100 -26.26 -2.37 4.19
C ILE A 100 -26.38 -3.45 5.26
N VAL A 101 -27.54 -4.10 5.33
CA VAL A 101 -27.76 -5.25 6.22
C VAL A 101 -27.44 -6.50 5.42
N GLU A 102 -26.35 -7.16 5.79
CA GLU A 102 -25.94 -8.40 5.15
C GLU A 102 -26.93 -9.54 5.45
N PRO A 103 -27.19 -10.44 4.49
CA PRO A 103 -28.09 -11.57 4.70
C PRO A 103 -27.55 -12.53 5.79
N PRO A 104 -28.41 -13.36 6.40
CA PRO A 104 -27.97 -14.44 7.27
C PRO A 104 -26.93 -15.33 6.57
N TYR A 105 -25.88 -15.75 7.29
CA TYR A 105 -24.77 -16.57 6.78
C TYR A 105 -23.86 -15.89 5.74
N HIS A 106 -23.88 -14.55 5.67
CA HIS A 106 -22.95 -13.79 4.85
C HIS A 106 -21.49 -14.03 5.27
N VAL A 107 -20.55 -14.02 4.32
CA VAL A 107 -19.11 -14.27 4.58
C VAL A 107 -18.50 -13.33 5.62
N ALA A 108 -19.09 -12.15 5.83
CA ALA A 108 -18.72 -11.23 6.91
C ALA A 108 -18.85 -11.86 8.31
N SER A 109 -19.74 -12.85 8.51
CA SER A 109 -19.85 -13.59 9.77
C SER A 109 -18.71 -14.58 10.01
N LEU A 110 -17.83 -14.77 9.02
CA LEU A 110 -16.60 -15.58 9.15
C LEU A 110 -15.39 -14.73 9.57
N GLN A 111 -15.59 -13.44 9.83
CA GLN A 111 -14.52 -12.57 10.32
C GLN A 111 -14.04 -13.03 11.70
N PRO A 112 -12.72 -12.96 11.98
CA PRO A 112 -12.19 -13.34 13.28
C PRO A 112 -12.83 -12.53 14.44
N PRO A 113 -13.03 -13.13 15.62
CA PRO A 113 -13.30 -12.37 16.83
C PRO A 113 -12.22 -11.28 17.02
N ASN A 114 -12.64 -10.04 17.23
CA ASN A 114 -11.78 -8.82 17.36
C ASN A 114 -11.33 -8.14 16.05
N ALA A 115 -11.81 -8.57 14.87
CA ALA A 115 -11.77 -7.70 13.70
C ALA A 115 -12.53 -6.39 14.03
N PHE A 116 -12.00 -5.23 13.61
CA PHE A 116 -12.58 -3.90 13.85
C PHE A 116 -12.63 -3.42 15.33
N GLN A 117 -11.86 -3.99 16.25
CA GLN A 117 -11.85 -3.56 17.67
C GLN A 117 -10.64 -2.69 18.08
N TRP A 118 -10.87 -1.85 19.09
CA TRP A 118 -9.90 -0.91 19.69
C TRP A 118 -9.52 -1.35 21.13
N PRO A 119 -8.26 -1.15 21.59
CA PRO A 119 -7.10 -0.65 20.85
C PRO A 119 -6.42 -1.76 20.02
N PRO A 120 -5.78 -1.41 18.90
CA PRO A 120 -4.93 -2.34 18.16
C PRO A 120 -3.75 -2.79 19.02
N VAL A 121 -3.20 -3.97 18.69
CA VAL A 121 -2.09 -4.61 19.41
C VAL A 121 -0.89 -3.67 19.54
N ASN A 122 -0.35 -3.57 20.74
CA ASN A 122 0.67 -2.58 21.14
C ASN A 122 2.10 -2.89 20.66
N GLU A 123 2.35 -4.05 20.05
CA GLU A 123 3.70 -4.52 19.70
C GLU A 123 3.90 -4.72 18.20
N ARG A 124 5.09 -4.29 17.76
CA ARG A 124 5.49 -4.15 16.35
C ARG A 124 6.32 -5.37 15.91
N ILE A 125 5.89 -6.09 14.88
CA ILE A 125 6.74 -7.09 14.20
C ILE A 125 7.08 -6.57 12.81
N VAL A 126 8.28 -6.02 12.66
CA VAL A 126 8.86 -5.67 11.36
C VAL A 126 9.72 -6.84 10.92
N MET A 127 9.36 -7.48 9.81
CA MET A 127 10.23 -8.50 9.22
C MET A 127 11.24 -7.85 8.28
N LYS A 128 12.52 -8.09 8.56
CA LYS A 128 13.63 -7.77 7.67
C LYS A 128 14.02 -9.05 6.92
N ASP A 129 14.47 -8.90 5.68
CA ASP A 129 15.06 -9.97 4.87
C ASP A 129 14.09 -11.11 4.50
N ILE A 130 12.97 -10.72 3.89
CA ILE A 130 12.00 -11.68 3.34
C ILE A 130 12.59 -12.26 2.05
N THR A 131 12.81 -13.57 2.04
CA THR A 131 13.31 -14.26 0.85
C THR A 131 12.35 -15.35 0.40
N VAL A 132 12.22 -15.53 -0.91
CA VAL A 132 11.57 -16.68 -1.55
C VAL A 132 12.62 -17.51 -2.25
N LEU A 133 12.57 -18.83 -2.02
CA LEU A 133 13.49 -19.80 -2.60
C LEU A 133 12.82 -20.51 -3.76
N CYS A 134 13.54 -20.61 -4.88
CA CYS A 134 13.14 -21.47 -5.99
C CYS A 134 13.13 -22.95 -5.54
N PRO A 135 12.11 -23.74 -5.94
CA PRO A 135 11.98 -25.13 -5.50
C PRO A 135 12.99 -26.08 -6.16
N ASP A 136 13.74 -25.63 -7.18
CA ASP A 136 14.84 -26.42 -7.74
C ASP A 136 15.99 -26.52 -6.74
N THR A 137 16.07 -27.66 -6.06
CA THR A 137 17.09 -27.98 -5.07
C THR A 137 18.53 -28.00 -5.60
N ARG A 138 18.74 -28.02 -6.92
CA ARG A 138 20.08 -28.07 -7.54
C ARG A 138 20.66 -26.68 -7.80
N THR A 139 19.79 -25.71 -8.05
CA THR A 139 20.13 -24.33 -8.44
C THR A 139 19.73 -23.33 -7.35
N SER A 140 18.51 -23.45 -6.84
CA SER A 140 17.94 -22.70 -5.70
C SER A 140 18.21 -21.19 -5.77
N ALA A 141 17.57 -20.53 -6.74
CA ALA A 141 17.54 -19.07 -6.82
C ALA A 141 16.90 -18.45 -5.56
N VAL A 142 17.49 -17.38 -5.04
CA VAL A 142 17.03 -16.64 -3.87
C VAL A 142 16.53 -15.27 -4.32
N PHE A 143 15.24 -15.01 -4.10
CA PHE A 143 14.63 -13.72 -4.36
C PHE A 143 14.44 -12.98 -3.05
N LYS A 144 15.06 -11.81 -2.89
CA LYS A 144 14.74 -10.87 -1.82
C LYS A 144 13.47 -10.11 -2.21
N VAL A 145 12.48 -10.08 -1.33
CA VAL A 145 11.19 -9.44 -1.60
C VAL A 145 10.99 -8.26 -0.64
N GLU A 146 10.70 -7.08 -1.16
CA GLU A 146 10.54 -5.87 -0.37
C GLU A 146 9.53 -4.88 -0.97
N PRO A 147 8.75 -4.17 -0.15
CA PRO A 147 8.03 -2.99 -0.60
C PRO A 147 9.01 -1.85 -0.86
N PHE A 148 8.83 -1.10 -1.95
CA PHE A 148 9.78 -0.04 -2.35
C PHE A 148 9.13 1.32 -2.61
N ASP A 149 7.83 1.35 -2.88
CA ASP A 149 7.02 2.56 -3.12
C ASP A 149 5.55 2.26 -2.78
N LEU A 150 4.70 3.28 -2.79
CA LEU A 150 3.25 3.16 -2.81
C LEU A 150 2.76 2.84 -4.23
N SER A 151 1.76 1.99 -4.34
CA SER A 151 1.07 1.65 -5.58
C SER A 151 0.10 2.78 -5.93
N ASP A 152 0.31 3.32 -7.12
CA ASP A 152 -0.42 4.43 -7.72
C ASP A 152 -1.24 3.96 -8.94
N THR A 153 -1.49 2.65 -9.05
CA THR A 153 -2.21 2.00 -10.16
C THR A 153 -3.32 1.07 -9.67
N GLY A 154 -4.10 0.51 -10.60
CA GLY A 154 -5.17 -0.44 -10.30
C GLY A 154 -6.17 0.05 -9.26
N HIS A 155 -6.54 -0.83 -8.33
CA HIS A 155 -7.53 -0.55 -7.28
C HIS A 155 -6.96 0.32 -6.13
N ASP A 156 -5.66 0.59 -6.13
CA ASP A 156 -4.98 1.28 -5.04
C ASP A 156 -4.99 2.81 -5.18
N VAL A 157 -5.35 3.31 -6.38
CA VAL A 157 -5.37 4.74 -6.71
C VAL A 157 -6.11 5.61 -5.68
N PRO A 158 -7.30 5.25 -5.14
CA PRO A 158 -7.98 6.07 -4.15
C PRO A 158 -7.16 6.26 -2.87
N TYR A 159 -6.52 5.19 -2.37
CA TYR A 159 -5.69 5.23 -1.16
C TYR A 159 -4.43 6.05 -1.40
N PHE A 160 -3.77 5.82 -2.54
CA PHE A 160 -2.61 6.61 -2.95
C PHE A 160 -2.91 8.11 -3.01
N ARG A 161 -4.05 8.49 -3.61
CA ARG A 161 -4.46 9.90 -3.65
C ARG A 161 -4.69 10.47 -2.24
N ARG A 162 -5.29 9.69 -1.33
CA ARG A 162 -5.43 10.11 0.09
C ARG A 162 -4.07 10.32 0.75
N GLU A 163 -3.14 9.39 0.56
CA GLU A 163 -1.76 9.50 1.07
C GLU A 163 -1.05 10.73 0.53
N MET A 164 -1.18 11.03 -0.76
CA MET A 164 -0.57 12.23 -1.35
C MET A 164 -1.19 13.53 -0.82
N VAL A 165 -2.50 13.57 -0.57
CA VAL A 165 -3.13 14.74 0.07
C VAL A 165 -2.69 14.86 1.53
N ILE A 166 -2.60 13.76 2.29
CA ILE A 166 -2.03 13.76 3.65
C ILE A 166 -0.60 14.31 3.63
N LEU A 167 0.23 13.79 2.72
CA LEU A 167 1.63 14.22 2.53
C LEU A 167 1.71 15.73 2.23
N TYR A 168 0.82 16.25 1.39
CA TYR A 168 0.71 17.68 1.11
C TYR A 168 0.35 18.48 2.37
N LYS A 169 -0.64 18.04 3.18
CA LYS A 169 -1.02 18.75 4.43
C LYS A 169 0.13 18.76 5.44
N VAL A 170 0.85 17.64 5.60
CA VAL A 170 2.04 17.56 6.45
C VAL A 170 3.14 18.50 5.93
N MET A 171 3.32 18.60 4.61
CA MET A 171 4.29 19.52 4.02
C MET A 171 3.92 20.99 4.26
N GLN A 172 2.63 21.34 4.25
CA GLN A 172 2.17 22.70 4.56
C GLN A 172 2.30 23.05 6.06
N LYS A 173 2.28 22.04 6.94
CA LYS A 173 2.42 22.19 8.40
C LYS A 173 3.45 21.22 8.98
N PRO A 174 4.76 21.44 8.72
CA PRO A 174 5.81 20.56 9.24
C PRO A 174 5.77 20.47 10.76
N GLY A 175 5.81 19.25 11.30
CA GLY A 175 5.74 19.00 12.73
C GLY A 175 4.33 18.94 13.30
N ILE A 176 3.29 18.83 12.46
CA ILE A 176 1.94 18.51 12.90
C ILE A 176 1.91 17.19 13.68
N GLU A 177 1.17 17.15 14.78
CA GLU A 177 0.96 15.90 15.54
C GLU A 177 0.15 14.92 14.69
N VAL A 178 0.57 13.65 14.66
CA VAL A 178 -0.05 12.62 13.79
C VAL A 178 -1.56 12.49 14.05
N ASN A 179 -1.98 12.54 15.32
CA ASN A 179 -3.39 12.48 15.72
C ASN A 179 -4.20 13.75 15.36
N LYS A 180 -3.55 14.83 14.91
CA LYS A 180 -4.18 16.09 14.47
C LYS A 180 -4.25 16.25 12.96
N ILE A 181 -3.62 15.35 12.19
CA ILE A 181 -3.64 15.41 10.72
C ILE A 181 -5.07 15.39 10.16
N LEU A 182 -5.97 14.61 10.77
CA LEU A 182 -7.38 14.53 10.34
C LEU A 182 -8.11 15.88 10.44
N ASP A 183 -7.71 16.75 11.37
CA ASP A 183 -8.34 18.06 11.60
C ASP A 183 -8.04 19.05 10.45
N GLU A 184 -7.05 18.74 9.59
CA GLU A 184 -6.68 19.53 8.41
C GLU A 184 -7.58 19.30 7.19
N PHE A 185 -8.58 18.43 7.32
CA PHE A 185 -9.53 18.08 6.27
C PHE A 185 -10.92 18.63 6.60
N THR A 186 -11.58 19.24 5.61
CA THR A 186 -12.99 19.64 5.79
C THR A 186 -13.89 18.41 5.95
N LYS A 187 -15.10 18.61 6.47
CA LYS A 187 -16.11 17.53 6.57
C LYS A 187 -16.32 16.82 5.22
N GLU A 188 -16.44 17.59 4.14
CA GLU A 188 -16.56 17.07 2.78
C GLU A 188 -15.36 16.21 2.36
N GLU A 189 -14.13 16.69 2.59
CA GLU A 189 -12.91 15.93 2.27
C GLU A 189 -12.84 14.62 3.05
N ARG A 190 -13.35 14.59 4.29
CA ARG A 190 -13.36 13.41 5.14
C ARG A 190 -14.45 12.41 4.77
N GLU A 191 -15.66 12.87 4.48
CA GLU A 191 -16.85 12.02 4.42
C GLU A 191 -17.36 11.72 3.01
N GLU A 192 -17.10 12.57 2.02
CA GLU A 192 -17.71 12.43 0.68
C GLU A 192 -16.76 11.79 -0.34
N ILE A 193 -15.45 11.88 -0.11
CA ILE A 193 -14.44 11.33 -1.02
C ILE A 193 -14.08 9.91 -0.56
N TYR A 194 -13.95 8.97 -1.50
CA TYR A 194 -13.55 7.60 -1.19
C TYR A 194 -12.02 7.45 -1.14
N PRO A 195 -11.46 6.63 -0.21
CA PRO A 195 -12.11 6.15 1.02
C PRO A 195 -12.33 7.31 2.01
N PRO A 196 -13.40 7.28 2.84
CA PRO A 196 -13.59 8.28 3.90
C PRO A 196 -12.45 8.25 4.92
N LEU A 197 -12.03 9.42 5.38
CA LEU A 197 -10.96 9.54 6.37
C LEU A 197 -11.51 9.43 7.79
N SER A 198 -11.20 8.32 8.45
CA SER A 198 -11.36 8.13 9.89
C SER A 198 -10.01 8.30 10.60
N PRO A 199 -9.97 8.51 11.93
CA PRO A 199 -8.71 8.56 12.68
C PRO A 199 -7.83 7.34 12.44
N VAL A 200 -8.44 6.15 12.41
CA VAL A 200 -7.75 4.87 12.19
C VAL A 200 -7.18 4.79 10.77
N LEU A 201 -7.96 5.18 9.76
CA LEU A 201 -7.46 5.17 8.38
C LEU A 201 -6.31 6.17 8.19
N VAL A 202 -6.43 7.39 8.72
CA VAL A 202 -5.35 8.39 8.64
C VAL A 202 -4.10 7.88 9.31
N GLN A 203 -4.20 7.26 10.48
CA GLN A 203 -3.05 6.65 11.15
C GLN A 203 -2.39 5.59 10.25
N ALA A 204 -3.17 4.66 9.67
CA ALA A 204 -2.65 3.62 8.80
C ALA A 204 -1.92 4.20 7.57
N LEU A 205 -2.49 5.20 6.90
CA LEU A 205 -1.90 5.85 5.73
C LEU A 205 -0.63 6.64 6.08
N VAL A 206 -0.59 7.28 7.26
CA VAL A 206 0.62 7.96 7.76
C VAL A 206 1.74 6.96 8.04
N GLU A 207 1.42 5.80 8.61
CA GLU A 207 2.40 4.72 8.80
C GLU A 207 2.94 4.20 7.46
N GLU A 208 2.10 4.06 6.44
CA GLU A 208 2.52 3.63 5.10
C GLU A 208 3.46 4.66 4.45
N LEU A 209 3.14 5.96 4.55
CA LEU A 209 4.01 7.06 4.13
C LEU A 209 5.38 7.04 4.84
N GLU A 210 5.41 6.71 6.13
CA GLU A 210 6.66 6.59 6.89
C GLU A 210 7.48 5.37 6.44
N LEU A 211 6.82 4.23 6.22
CA LEU A 211 7.47 2.98 5.81
C LEU A 211 8.19 3.09 4.46
N VAL A 212 7.62 3.82 3.50
CA VAL A 212 8.28 4.11 2.21
C VAL A 212 9.24 5.30 2.27
N GLY A 213 9.35 5.96 3.42
CA GLY A 213 10.26 7.07 3.67
C GLY A 213 9.82 8.41 3.07
N TYR A 214 8.52 8.62 2.83
CA TYR A 214 7.96 9.91 2.37
C TYR A 214 7.75 10.91 3.50
N ILE A 215 7.51 10.41 4.71
CA ILE A 215 7.55 11.22 5.93
C ILE A 215 8.49 10.57 6.95
N LYS A 216 8.79 11.33 8.00
CA LYS A 216 9.45 10.87 9.21
C LYS A 216 8.61 11.31 10.41
N VAL A 217 8.31 10.40 11.32
CA VAL A 217 7.65 10.74 12.58
C VAL A 217 8.70 10.83 13.69
N LYS A 218 8.77 11.97 14.37
CA LYS A 218 9.64 12.17 15.54
C LYS A 218 8.79 12.71 16.68
N GLU A 219 8.82 12.03 17.83
CA GLU A 219 8.07 12.46 19.03
C GLU A 219 6.57 12.69 18.74
N GLY A 220 5.97 11.82 17.91
CA GLY A 220 4.56 11.92 17.51
C GLY A 220 4.24 12.99 16.46
N LYS A 221 5.25 13.70 15.94
CA LYS A 221 5.10 14.76 14.93
C LYS A 221 5.62 14.33 13.56
N ALA A 222 4.87 14.63 12.51
CA ALA A 222 5.18 14.23 11.15
C ALA A 222 5.94 15.32 10.38
N TYR A 223 6.94 14.91 9.61
CA TYR A 223 7.76 15.78 8.76
C TYR A 223 7.95 15.15 7.39
N THR A 224 7.74 15.90 6.31
CA THR A 224 8.00 15.43 4.95
C THR A 224 9.49 15.29 4.67
N THR A 225 9.90 14.19 4.04
CA THR A 225 11.29 13.98 3.58
C THR A 225 11.50 14.51 2.17
N ASP A 226 12.74 14.58 1.69
CA ASP A 226 12.99 14.97 0.29
C ASP A 226 12.45 13.95 -0.70
N LYS A 227 12.49 12.65 -0.37
CA LYS A 227 11.84 11.59 -1.15
C LYS A 227 10.33 11.84 -1.27
N GLY A 228 9.69 12.25 -0.16
CA GLY A 228 8.27 12.58 -0.14
C GLY A 228 7.92 13.82 -0.97
N LYS A 229 8.76 14.88 -0.92
CA LYS A 229 8.56 16.07 -1.76
C LYS A 229 8.61 15.73 -3.24
N ILE A 230 9.62 14.97 -3.66
CA ILE A 230 9.78 14.54 -5.06
C ILE A 230 8.55 13.76 -5.52
N LYS A 231 8.10 12.76 -4.73
CA LYS A 231 6.91 11.97 -5.07
C LYS A 231 5.65 12.84 -5.16
N LEU A 232 5.48 13.79 -4.24
CA LEU A 232 4.33 14.69 -4.27
C LEU A 232 4.34 15.61 -5.50
N ASP A 233 5.51 16.10 -5.90
CA ASP A 233 5.67 16.93 -7.09
C ASP A 233 5.40 16.14 -8.38
N GLU A 234 5.88 14.89 -8.46
CA GLU A 234 5.56 13.95 -9.54
C GLU A 234 4.04 13.69 -9.62
N PHE A 235 3.41 13.43 -8.48
CA PHE A 235 1.97 13.25 -8.41
C PHE A 235 1.22 14.50 -8.88
N LYS A 236 1.57 15.69 -8.37
CA LYS A 236 0.99 16.95 -8.85
C LYS A 236 1.21 17.12 -10.35
N ALA A 237 2.37 16.78 -10.90
CA ALA A 237 2.63 16.87 -12.34
C ALA A 237 1.72 15.93 -13.17
N SER A 238 1.35 14.76 -12.62
CA SER A 238 0.47 13.80 -13.30
C SER A 238 -1.02 14.20 -13.32
N LEU A 239 -1.45 15.12 -12.46
CA LEU A 239 -2.86 15.51 -12.34
C LEU A 239 -3.27 16.59 -13.36
N THR A 240 -4.49 16.46 -13.87
CA THR A 240 -5.15 17.52 -14.63
C THR A 240 -5.45 18.74 -13.74
N THR A 241 -5.73 19.89 -14.36
CA THR A 241 -6.13 21.11 -13.64
C THR A 241 -7.40 20.92 -12.81
N GLU A 242 -8.38 20.15 -13.31
CA GLU A 242 -9.60 19.85 -12.56
C GLU A 242 -9.30 19.01 -11.32
N GLU A 243 -8.46 17.97 -11.44
CA GLU A 243 -8.10 17.10 -10.33
C GLU A 243 -7.29 17.83 -9.26
N LYS A 244 -6.32 18.68 -9.65
CA LYS A 244 -5.59 19.55 -8.69
C LYS A 244 -6.53 20.42 -7.87
N LYS A 245 -7.52 21.01 -8.55
CA LYS A 245 -8.53 21.85 -7.91
C LYS A 245 -9.42 21.01 -6.98
N ALA A 246 -9.87 19.84 -7.41
CA ALA A 246 -10.70 18.92 -6.64
C ALA A 246 -9.99 18.44 -5.36
N LEU A 247 -8.70 18.12 -5.46
CA LEU A 247 -7.86 17.66 -4.36
C LEU A 247 -7.27 18.80 -3.50
N LYS A 248 -7.56 20.06 -3.85
CA LYS A 248 -7.04 21.27 -3.18
C LYS A 248 -5.51 21.31 -3.09
N LEU A 249 -4.84 20.76 -4.12
CA LEU A 249 -3.39 20.74 -4.25
C LEU A 249 -2.94 21.98 -5.02
N LYS A 250 -2.68 23.05 -4.28
CA LYS A 250 -2.08 24.27 -4.83
C LYS A 250 -0.55 24.19 -4.82
#